data_AF-B6WBY6-F1
#
_entry.id   AF-B6WBY6-F1
#
_cell.length_a   1.000
_cell.length_b   1.000
_cell.length_c   1.000
_cell.angle_alpha   90.00
_cell.angle_beta   90.00
_cell.angle_gamma   90.00
#
_symmetry.space_group_name_H-M   'P 1'
#
loop_
_entity.id
_entity.type
_entity.pdbx_description
1 polymer ?
#
loop_
_entity_poly.entity_id
_entity_poly.type
_entity_poly.pdbx_seq_one_letter_code
_entity_poly.pdbx_strand_id
1 'polypeptide(L)' 'MEENMDKKMDDKYVNISKKLKVLSDPKRLEIVDMLSCEELCACEILEKFDISQPTLSSDMKKLEDANIIKKSQGR' A
#
# COMPACT_ATOMS: atom_id res chain seq x y z
N MET A 1 -1.54 -25.98 35.14
CA MET A 1 -2.84 -25.32 34.98
C MET A 1 -2.67 -24.28 33.90
N GLU A 2 -3.06 -24.66 32.69
CA GLU A 2 -3.17 -23.75 31.56
C GLU A 2 -4.42 -22.89 31.77
N GLU A 3 -4.25 -21.58 31.88
CA GLU A 3 -5.36 -20.65 31.67
C GLU A 3 -5.01 -19.81 30.44
N ASN A 4 -5.72 -20.15 29.37
CA ASN A 4 -5.49 -19.74 27.99
C ASN A 4 -5.67 -18.24 27.80
N MET A 5 -4.67 -17.64 27.17
CA MET A 5 -4.54 -16.20 26.91
C MET A 5 -5.14 -15.84 25.55
N ASP A 6 -6.44 -16.01 25.36
CA ASP A 6 -7.12 -15.57 24.13
C ASP A 6 -7.56 -14.11 24.23
N LYS A 7 -6.59 -13.20 24.21
CA LYS A 7 -6.86 -11.79 23.87
C LYS A 7 -7.21 -11.74 22.39
N LYS A 8 -8.50 -11.74 22.09
CA LYS A 8 -9.02 -11.42 20.75
C LYS A 8 -8.53 -10.00 20.41
N MET A 9 -7.46 -9.91 19.63
CA MET A 9 -6.88 -8.63 19.23
C MET A 9 -7.94 -7.87 18.43
N ASP A 10 -8.25 -6.64 18.85
CA ASP A 10 -9.28 -5.81 18.23
C ASP A 10 -9.00 -5.70 16.73
N ASP A 11 -9.97 -6.09 15.90
CA ASP A 11 -9.84 -6.21 14.43
C ASP A 11 -9.37 -4.88 13.81
N LYS A 12 -9.66 -3.76 14.47
CA LYS A 12 -9.16 -2.43 14.11
C LYS A 12 -7.64 -2.34 14.09
N TYR A 13 -6.95 -2.76 15.15
CA TYR A 13 -5.49 -2.66 15.24
C TYR A 13 -4.80 -3.68 14.32
N VAL A 14 -5.42 -4.84 14.12
CA VAL A 14 -4.96 -5.83 13.13
C VAL A 14 -5.01 -5.22 11.72
N ASN A 15 -6.11 -4.54 11.37
CA ASN A 15 -6.25 -3.92 10.06
C ASN A 15 -5.28 -2.74 9.86
N ILE A 16 -5.11 -1.88 10.87
CA ILE A 16 -4.14 -0.77 10.84
C ILE A 16 -2.71 -1.33 10.68
N SER A 17 -2.35 -2.36 11.44
CA SER A 17 -1.04 -3.00 11.35
C SER A 17 -0.76 -3.53 9.94
N LYS A 18 -1.75 -4.17 9.30
CA LYS A 18 -1.63 -4.64 7.91
C LYS A 18 -1.37 -3.49 6.94
N LYS A 19 -2.09 -2.36 7.06
CA LYS A 19 -1.87 -1.19 6.21
C LYS A 19 -0.49 -0.57 6.42
N LEU A 20 -0.06 -0.42 7.67
CA LEU A 20 1.26 0.11 8.01
C LEU A 20 2.39 -0.80 7.50
N LYS A 21 2.21 -2.13 7.53
CA LYS A 21 3.17 -3.08 6.96
C LYS A 21 3.30 -2.94 5.44
N VAL A 22 2.23 -2.55 4.75
CA VAL A 22 2.32 -2.22 3.32
C VAL A 22 3.07 -0.91 3.12
N LEU A 23 2.79 0.12 3.92
CA LEU A 23 3.45 1.44 3.87
C LEU A 23 4.92 1.42 4.29
N SER A 24 5.37 0.44 5.07
CA SER A 24 6.75 0.39 5.61
C SER A 24 7.83 0.07 4.56
N ASP A 25 7.51 0.15 3.27
CA ASP A 25 8.43 -0.05 2.16
C ASP A 25 8.74 1.32 1.53
N PRO A 26 10.02 1.71 1.45
CA PRO A 26 10.40 3.06 1.03
C PRO A 26 9.82 3.47 -0.32
N LYS A 27 9.84 2.57 -1.30
CA LYS A 27 9.33 2.84 -2.65
C LYS A 27 7.81 2.97 -2.66
N ARG A 28 7.10 2.13 -1.91
CA ARG A 28 5.63 2.30 -1.77
C ARG A 28 5.27 3.59 -1.06
N LEU A 29 6.09 4.03 -0.11
CA LEU A 29 5.89 5.32 0.55
C LEU A 29 6.10 6.48 -0.42
N GLU A 30 7.12 6.42 -1.27
CA GLU A 30 7.38 7.42 -2.32
C GLU A 30 6.24 7.46 -3.36
N ILE A 31 5.69 6.30 -3.76
CA ILE A 31 4.49 6.24 -4.61
C ILE A 31 3.32 6.99 -3.96
N VAL A 32 3.09 6.75 -2.67
CA VAL A 32 1.98 7.39 -1.92
C VAL A 32 2.23 8.89 -1.79
N ASP A 33 3.46 9.32 -1.57
CA ASP A 33 3.85 10.73 -1.50
C ASP A 33 3.57 11.45 -2.84
N MET A 34 3.98 10.86 -3.97
CA MET A 34 3.69 11.41 -5.30
C MET A 34 2.18 11.52 -5.57
N LEU A 35 1.42 10.48 -5.23
CA LEU A 35 -0.04 10.45 -5.38
C LEU A 35 -0.78 11.34 -4.38
N SER A 36 -0.10 11.87 -3.35
CA SER A 36 -0.72 12.77 -2.36
C SER A 36 -0.89 14.19 -2.91
N CYS A 37 -0.06 14.57 -3.89
CA CYS A 37 -0.08 15.89 -4.52
C CYS A 37 -1.00 15.92 -5.74
N GLU A 38 -0.95 14.87 -6.58
CA GLU A 38 -1.70 14.81 -7.84
C GLU A 38 -2.07 13.38 -8.24
N GLU A 39 -3.05 13.25 -9.12
CA GLU A 39 -3.41 11.96 -9.72
C GLU A 39 -2.43 11.65 -10.85
N LEU A 40 -1.64 10.58 -10.69
CA LEU A 40 -0.68 10.13 -11.69
C LEU A 40 -1.10 8.80 -12.29
N CYS A 41 -0.90 8.65 -13.59
CA CYS A 41 -1.00 7.36 -14.24
C CYS A 41 0.21 6.48 -13.89
N ALA A 42 0.05 5.16 -14.07
CA ALA A 42 1.13 4.21 -13.78
C ALA A 42 2.40 4.47 -14.63
N CYS A 43 2.26 5.05 -15.82
CA CYS A 43 3.40 5.38 -16.68
C CYS A 43 4.22 6.54 -16.11
N GLU A 44 3.56 7.60 -15.63
CA GLU A 44 4.23 8.76 -15.00
C GLU A 44 4.99 8.35 -13.73
N ILE A 45 4.39 7.47 -12.93
CA ILE A 45 5.05 6.89 -11.76
C ILE A 45 6.26 6.06 -12.19
N LEU A 46 6.13 5.25 -13.26
CA LEU A 46 7.23 4.42 -13.76
C LEU A 46 8.42 5.26 -14.24
N GLU A 47 8.19 6.41 -14.87
CA GLU A 47 9.26 7.31 -15.32
C GLU A 47 10.08 7.91 -14.17
N LYS A 48 9.50 7.98 -12.96
CA LYS A 48 10.18 8.47 -11.76
C LYS A 48 11.02 7.40 -11.05
N PHE A 49 10.80 6.12 -11.36
CA PHE A 49 11.54 5.02 -10.74
C PHE A 49 12.44 4.30 -11.75
N ASP A 50 13.66 3.99 -11.34
CA ASP A 50 14.58 3.15 -12.12
C ASP A 50 14.24 1.64 -11.92
N ILE A 51 12.97 1.28 -12.13
CA ILE A 51 12.44 -0.08 -11.93
C ILE A 51 11.68 -0.60 -13.14
N SER A 52 11.49 -1.91 -13.16
CA SER A 52 10.64 -2.56 -14.17
C SER A 52 9.14 -2.35 -13.91
N GLN A 53 8.35 -2.29 -14.98
CA GLN A 53 6.89 -2.23 -14.93
C GLN A 53 6.23 -3.38 -14.12
N PRO A 54 6.71 -4.65 -14.17
CA PRO A 54 6.20 -5.71 -13.29
C PRO A 54 6.37 -5.41 -11.80
N THR A 55 7.51 -4.81 -11.43
CA THR A 55 7.80 -4.43 -10.05
C THR A 55 6.82 -3.35 -9.58
N LEU A 56 6.65 -2.28 -10.36
CA LEU A 56 5.71 -1.21 -10.05
C LEU A 56 4.28 -1.72 -9.92
N SER A 57 3.83 -2.54 -10.88
CA SER A 57 2.47 -3.09 -10.89
C SER A 57 2.17 -3.93 -9.64
N SER A 58 3.15 -4.70 -9.16
CA SER A 58 3.03 -5.47 -7.91
C SER A 58 2.87 -4.56 -6.70
N ASP A 59 3.65 -3.48 -6.62
CA ASP A 59 3.59 -2.53 -5.52
C ASP A 59 2.28 -1.74 -5.51
N MET A 60 1.81 -1.28 -6.68
CA MET A 60 0.52 -0.62 -6.86
C MET A 60 -0.65 -1.51 -6.43
N LYS A 61 -0.62 -2.79 -6.79
CA LYS A 61 -1.66 -3.75 -6.38
C LYS A 61 -1.70 -3.94 -4.87
N LYS A 62 -0.55 -4.05 -4.19
CA LYS A 62 -0.51 -4.15 -2.72
C LYS A 62 -1.07 -2.91 -2.04
N LEU A 63 -0.79 -1.73 -2.58
CA LEU A 63 -1.32 -0.46 -2.07
C LEU A 63 -2.84 -0.38 -2.25
N GLU A 64 -3.36 -0.85 -3.39
CA GLU A 64 -4.80 -0.93 -3.68
C GLU A 64 -5.50 -1.96 -2.78
N ASP A 65 -4.95 -3.18 -2.65
CA ASP A 65 -5.48 -4.24 -1.78
C ASP A 65 -5.55 -3.79 -0.31
N ALA A 66 -4.59 -2.96 0.12
CA ALA A 66 -4.57 -2.34 1.44
C ALA A 66 -5.51 -1.12 1.58
N ASN A 67 -6.21 -0.73 0.52
CA ASN A 67 -7.05 0.48 0.45
C ASN A 67 -6.27 1.75 0.86
N ILE A 68 -5.01 1.85 0.43
CA ILE A 68 -4.17 3.04 0.61
C ILE A 68 -4.32 3.97 -0.59
N ILE A 69 -4.31 3.40 -1.80
CA ILE A 69 -4.56 4.11 -3.05
C ILE A 69 -5.87 3.63 -3.66
N LYS A 70 -6.43 4.43 -4.58
CA LYS A 70 -7.57 4.04 -5.41
C LYS A 70 -7.17 4.12 -6.86
N LYS A 71 -7.56 3.12 -7.66
CA LYS A 71 -7.51 3.26 -9.10
C LYS A 71 -8.60 4.21 -9.55
N SER A 72 -8.21 5.27 -10.22
CA SER A 72 -9.12 6.06 -11.03
C SER A 72 -9.28 5.38 -12.38
N GLN A 73 -10.52 5.11 -12.78
CA GLN A 73 -10.82 4.81 -14.18
C GLN A 73 -10.98 6.17 -14.88
N GLY A 74 -9.87 6.71 -15.38
CA GLY A 74 -9.87 7.95 -16.14
C GLY A 74 -10.83 7.88 -17.33
N ARG A 75 -11.55 8.98 -17.56
CA ARG A 75 -12.36 9.28 -18.74
C ARG A 75 -11.49 9.51 -19.97
#